data_AF-A0AA39ISF1-F1
#
_entry.id   AF-A0AA39ISF1-F1
#
_cell.length_a   1.000
_cell.length_b   1.000
_cell.length_c   1.000
_cell.angle_alpha   90.00
_cell.angle_beta   90.00
_cell.angle_gamma   90.00
#
_symmetry.space_group_name_H-M   'P 1'
#
loop_
_entity.id
_entity.type
_entity.pdbx_description
1 polymer ?
#
loop_
_entity_poly.entity_id
_entity_poly.type
_entity_poly.pdbx_seq_one_letter_code
_entity_poly.pdbx_strand_id
1 'polypeptide(L)'
;MALAPDSHIRKILRLDRAFTADLPRQSLIHQLTNLFASASTQAFLEDLLSRYAWISAFSHSPELTTLIRTNTAPTTFQATRLQALFSGLDAPITDIQSEIDLLQNATAALETQMFQLKSIRRDYQTALSPICHLPTEILLEIFRWTQKELPEPGSTDNSAHICGFNVFSIAEGPWYLGQRSGRDWRTEVDVPHRSVGEDDEQTVPVLKNMVALLERALERSQERRLDFFFMHEGFDEASAERSDEQLLEHEAMNQCFDLLLTHSKRLRSIELIIPPPLLSRLSLVHGRVDQIEDIYLECISVLNTPPGTIDAFEIAPNLQYFHLEDMHPEVNVLFPTDNLVSFVDGRRLPDHDTAPRYLDIIASAHNLLDFSYHHHSLIPESPGPYSAPVPNASLRVLSASLGTFLSGLVIPNLTNMTLTSGCDDDGNQSWPQTPIYCPRDSLSHLHSLLVVSQCSLTELCFVDATMDDNLLPILQLCPRLVILDFAWNLWGTSLSSQYVVHTGGRRVPIYVASVFEGFKVPLQGSALEIDHFSCQGRLRGYGFYKTHSSGWHTNA
;
A
#
# COMPACT_ATOMS: atom_id res chain seq x y z
N MET A 1 5.02 48.15 -34.38
CA MET A 1 3.54 48.24 -34.41
C MET A 1 3.02 47.67 -33.11
N ALA A 2 2.43 48.53 -32.28
CA ALA A 2 1.83 48.17 -31.01
C ALA A 2 0.45 47.55 -31.25
N LEU A 3 0.19 46.40 -30.63
CA LEU A 3 -1.16 45.87 -30.42
C LEU A 3 -1.25 45.39 -28.97
N ALA A 4 -2.30 45.87 -28.30
CA ALA A 4 -2.48 45.93 -26.86
C ALA A 4 -2.97 44.62 -26.24
N PRO A 5 -2.74 44.39 -24.93
CA PRO A 5 -3.47 43.40 -24.14
C PRO A 5 -4.38 44.13 -23.14
N ASP A 6 -5.69 44.27 -23.39
CA ASP A 6 -6.57 44.84 -22.35
C ASP A 6 -8.08 44.55 -22.48
N SER A 7 -8.49 43.28 -22.53
CA SER A 7 -9.92 42.90 -22.44
C SER A 7 -10.26 41.87 -21.36
N HIS A 8 -9.31 41.02 -20.95
CA HIS A 8 -9.55 40.00 -19.91
C HIS A 8 -9.29 40.49 -18.48
N ILE A 9 -8.31 41.36 -18.27
CA ILE A 9 -8.00 41.92 -16.93
C ILE A 9 -9.11 42.89 -16.47
N ARG A 10 -9.77 43.60 -17.41
CA ARG A 10 -10.93 44.45 -17.10
C ARG A 10 -12.22 43.67 -16.76
N LYS A 11 -12.33 42.39 -17.13
CA LYS A 11 -13.45 41.53 -16.71
C LYS A 11 -13.26 41.01 -15.29
N ILE A 12 -12.02 40.69 -14.90
CA ILE A 12 -11.68 40.29 -13.52
C ILE A 12 -11.83 41.48 -12.55
N LEU A 13 -11.39 42.69 -12.95
CA LEU A 13 -11.57 43.90 -12.14
C LEU A 13 -13.01 44.46 -12.12
N ARG A 14 -13.90 44.01 -13.00
CA ARG A 14 -15.34 44.37 -12.96
C ARG A 14 -16.17 43.42 -12.10
N LEU A 15 -15.77 42.16 -11.95
CA LEU A 15 -16.39 41.25 -10.99
C LEU A 15 -16.06 41.62 -9.53
N ASP A 16 -14.85 42.17 -9.29
CA ASP A 16 -14.44 42.64 -7.97
C ASP A 16 -15.17 43.92 -7.51
N ARG A 17 -15.69 44.73 -8.47
CA ARG A 17 -16.53 45.91 -8.19
C ARG A 17 -18.04 45.63 -8.16
N ALA A 18 -18.49 44.52 -8.75
CA ALA A 18 -19.90 44.13 -8.71
C ALA A 18 -20.25 43.36 -7.42
N PHE A 19 -19.26 42.73 -6.76
CA PHE A 19 -19.47 42.04 -5.48
C PHE A 19 -19.47 42.94 -4.24
N THR A 20 -19.31 44.26 -4.41
CA THR A 20 -19.38 45.24 -3.32
C THR A 20 -20.78 45.84 -3.08
N ALA A 21 -21.80 45.42 -3.84
CA ALA A 21 -23.16 45.95 -3.71
C ALA A 21 -24.21 44.83 -3.73
N ASP A 22 -24.46 44.26 -2.55
CA ASP A 22 -25.79 43.91 -2.01
C ASP A 22 -25.66 42.83 -0.92
N LEU A 23 -25.95 43.26 0.33
CA LEU A 23 -26.28 42.54 1.59
C LEU A 23 -25.84 41.06 1.79
N PRO A 24 -25.24 40.71 2.96
CA PRO A 24 -25.66 41.18 4.28
C PRO A 24 -24.50 41.73 5.13
N ARG A 25 -23.61 42.56 4.57
CA ARG A 25 -22.58 43.25 5.39
C ARG A 25 -23.18 44.21 6.41
N GLN A 26 -24.29 44.87 6.12
CA GLN A 26 -24.96 45.76 7.08
C GLN A 26 -25.66 45.00 8.21
N SER A 27 -26.24 43.83 7.96
CA SER A 27 -26.81 42.99 9.01
C SER A 27 -25.71 42.45 9.94
N LEU A 28 -24.58 42.00 9.36
CA LEU A 28 -23.47 41.43 10.12
C LEU A 28 -22.67 42.51 10.85
N ILE A 29 -22.51 43.70 10.28
CA ILE A 29 -21.95 44.86 10.98
C ILE A 29 -22.92 45.30 12.08
N HIS A 30 -24.22 45.39 11.86
CA HIS A 30 -25.18 45.76 12.91
C HIS A 30 -25.29 44.71 14.03
N GLN A 31 -25.09 43.43 13.73
CA GLN A 31 -24.96 42.34 14.70
C GLN A 31 -23.60 42.35 15.42
N LEU A 32 -22.50 42.69 14.72
CA LEU A 32 -21.18 42.85 15.33
C LEU A 32 -21.10 44.11 16.21
N THR A 33 -21.78 45.20 15.85
CA THR A 33 -21.90 46.40 16.69
C THR A 33 -22.71 46.10 17.96
N ASN A 34 -23.67 45.17 17.89
CA ASN A 34 -24.35 44.64 19.08
C ASN A 34 -23.45 43.69 19.90
N LEU A 35 -22.46 43.03 19.28
CA LEU A 35 -21.43 42.24 19.97
C LEU A 35 -20.36 43.12 20.64
N PHE A 36 -20.13 44.34 20.13
CA PHE A 36 -19.33 45.38 20.80
C PHE A 36 -20.12 46.18 21.85
N ALA A 37 -21.27 45.67 22.29
CA ALA A 37 -21.93 46.10 23.52
C ALA A 37 -21.18 45.64 24.78
N SER A 38 -19.84 45.50 24.73
CA SER A 38 -19.01 45.15 25.90
C SER A 38 -19.30 46.06 27.09
N ALA A 39 -19.53 47.35 26.84
CA ALA A 39 -19.92 48.32 27.86
C ALA A 39 -21.34 48.07 28.43
N SER A 40 -22.29 47.60 27.62
CA SER A 40 -23.67 47.33 28.07
C SER A 40 -23.78 45.99 28.79
N THR A 41 -23.07 44.96 28.32
CA THR A 41 -23.03 43.65 28.97
C THR A 41 -22.25 43.71 30.27
N GLN A 42 -21.14 44.45 30.28
CA GLN A 42 -20.39 44.73 31.51
C GLN A 42 -21.23 45.53 32.51
N ALA A 43 -21.92 46.59 32.06
CA ALA A 43 -22.83 47.34 32.93
C ALA A 43 -23.99 46.49 33.47
N PHE A 44 -24.55 45.56 32.68
CA PHE A 44 -25.57 44.62 33.14
C PHE A 44 -25.02 43.65 34.19
N LEU A 45 -23.83 43.09 33.98
CA LEU A 45 -23.20 42.19 34.94
C LEU A 45 -22.80 42.91 36.23
N GLU A 46 -22.29 44.14 36.13
CA GLU A 46 -21.99 45.00 37.28
C GLU A 46 -23.27 45.39 38.05
N ASP A 47 -24.36 45.72 37.34
CA ASP A 47 -25.67 45.97 37.93
C ASP A 47 -26.21 44.74 38.66
N LEU A 48 -26.17 43.57 38.01
CA LEU A 48 -26.61 42.29 38.57
C LEU A 48 -25.81 41.95 39.84
N LEU A 49 -24.49 42.09 39.82
CA LEU A 49 -23.65 41.88 41.01
C LEU A 49 -23.98 42.90 42.12
N SER A 50 -24.26 44.17 41.76
CA SER A 50 -24.64 45.20 42.73
C SER A 50 -25.99 44.94 43.38
N ARG A 51 -26.98 44.41 42.64
CA ARG A 51 -28.32 44.04 43.14
C ARG A 51 -28.27 43.02 44.26
N TYR A 52 -27.25 42.16 44.27
CA TYR A 52 -27.08 41.11 45.28
C TYR A 52 -25.93 41.38 46.25
N ALA A 53 -25.29 42.56 46.19
CA ALA A 53 -24.21 42.93 47.11
C ALA A 53 -24.64 42.90 48.58
N TRP A 54 -25.93 43.12 48.88
CA TRP A 54 -26.49 43.05 50.22
C TRP A 54 -26.37 41.67 50.88
N ILE A 55 -26.25 40.58 50.10
CA ILE A 55 -26.09 39.22 50.62
C ILE A 55 -24.78 39.10 51.41
N SER A 56 -23.74 39.83 51.01
CA SER A 56 -22.46 39.87 51.75
C SER A 56 -22.59 40.48 53.16
N ALA A 57 -23.66 41.22 53.43
CA ALA A 57 -23.95 41.81 54.74
C ALA A 57 -24.83 40.89 55.62
N PHE A 58 -25.31 39.74 55.11
CA PHE A 58 -26.07 38.78 55.90
C PHE A 58 -25.15 38.02 56.86
N SER A 59 -25.13 38.45 58.12
CA SER A 59 -24.62 37.64 59.22
C SER A 59 -25.72 36.71 59.74
N HIS A 60 -25.35 35.50 60.19
CA HIS A 60 -26.28 34.64 60.93
C HIS A 60 -26.94 35.42 62.07
N SER A 61 -28.24 35.20 62.28
CA SER A 61 -28.92 35.79 63.44
C SER A 61 -28.15 35.39 64.71
N PRO A 62 -27.91 36.32 65.65
CA PRO A 62 -27.23 36.02 66.90
C PRO A 62 -27.92 34.89 67.69
N GLU A 63 -29.21 34.68 67.46
CA GLU A 63 -29.99 33.58 68.02
C GLU A 63 -29.58 32.23 67.43
N LEU A 64 -29.41 32.16 66.11
CA LEU A 64 -28.88 30.98 65.41
C LEU A 64 -27.44 30.70 65.85
N THR A 65 -26.59 31.73 65.92
CA THR A 65 -25.21 31.61 66.37
C THR A 65 -25.12 31.10 67.81
N THR A 66 -26.02 31.56 68.70
CA THR A 66 -26.07 31.10 70.09
C THR A 66 -26.53 29.65 70.18
N LEU A 67 -27.59 29.28 69.46
CA LEU A 67 -28.11 27.90 69.43
C LEU A 67 -27.08 26.90 68.89
N ILE A 68 -26.36 27.25 67.82
CA ILE A 68 -25.26 26.44 67.28
C ILE A 68 -24.14 26.29 68.32
N ARG A 69 -23.83 27.35 69.07
CA ARG A 69 -22.73 27.35 70.06
C ARG A 69 -23.08 26.58 71.34
N THR A 70 -24.31 26.65 71.82
CA THR A 70 -24.73 26.05 73.10
C THR A 70 -25.34 24.66 72.95
N ASN A 71 -25.67 24.24 71.72
CA ASN A 71 -26.35 22.98 71.41
C ASN A 71 -27.65 22.76 72.22
N THR A 72 -28.29 23.86 72.64
CA THR A 72 -29.54 23.83 73.38
C THR A 72 -30.71 23.77 72.41
N ALA A 73 -31.73 22.95 72.70
CA ALA A 73 -32.93 22.89 71.88
C ALA A 73 -33.59 24.27 71.78
N PRO A 74 -33.98 24.73 70.57
CA PRO A 74 -34.64 26.01 70.40
C PRO A 74 -36.00 25.98 71.11
N THR A 75 -36.31 27.07 71.81
CA THR A 75 -37.67 27.29 72.31
C THR A 75 -38.65 27.40 71.14
N THR A 76 -39.94 27.10 71.37
CA THR A 76 -40.98 27.17 70.33
C THR A 76 -40.99 28.53 69.61
N PHE A 77 -40.79 29.63 70.35
CA PHE A 77 -40.69 30.97 69.78
C PHE A 77 -39.45 31.15 68.88
N GLN A 78 -38.29 30.66 69.30
CA GLN A 78 -37.06 30.68 68.47
C GLN A 78 -37.23 29.83 67.20
N ALA A 79 -37.86 28.67 67.31
CA ALA A 79 -38.14 27.80 66.17
C ALA A 79 -39.04 28.50 65.14
N THR A 80 -40.15 29.13 65.56
CA THR A 80 -41.03 29.88 64.66
C THR A 80 -40.32 31.07 64.01
N ARG A 81 -39.47 31.79 64.76
CA ARG A 81 -38.71 32.93 64.25
C ARG A 81 -37.64 32.50 63.23
N LEU A 82 -36.90 31.42 63.51
CA LEU A 82 -35.92 30.87 62.56
C LEU A 82 -36.59 30.31 61.32
N GLN A 83 -37.76 29.68 61.46
CA GLN A 83 -38.53 29.19 60.31
C GLN A 83 -39.01 30.33 59.42
N ALA A 84 -39.48 31.44 59.99
CA ALA A 84 -39.86 32.62 59.22
C ALA A 84 -38.66 33.26 58.50
N LEU A 85 -37.48 33.31 59.15
CA LEU A 85 -36.24 33.77 58.52
C LEU A 85 -35.79 32.83 57.39
N PHE A 86 -35.90 31.51 57.59
CA PHE A 86 -35.58 30.50 56.60
C PHE A 86 -36.48 30.61 55.37
N SER A 87 -37.81 30.69 55.56
CA SER A 87 -38.76 30.88 54.47
C SER A 87 -38.60 32.23 53.75
N GLY A 88 -38.03 33.23 54.41
CA GLY A 88 -37.69 34.52 53.80
C GLY A 88 -36.52 34.45 52.80
N LEU A 89 -35.72 33.37 52.81
CA LEU A 89 -34.59 33.18 51.90
C LEU A 89 -34.98 32.49 50.59
N ASP A 90 -36.12 31.78 50.55
CA ASP A 90 -36.54 31.00 49.39
C ASP A 90 -36.74 31.88 48.14
N ALA A 91 -37.35 33.06 48.30
CA ALA A 91 -37.57 33.98 47.20
C ALA A 91 -36.25 34.55 46.61
N PRO A 92 -35.33 35.13 47.43
CA PRO A 92 -34.01 35.55 46.92
C PRO A 92 -33.21 34.43 46.25
N ILE A 93 -33.24 33.19 46.79
CA ILE A 93 -32.55 32.03 46.19
C ILE A 93 -33.14 31.72 44.82
N THR A 94 -34.48 31.71 44.71
CA THR A 94 -35.18 31.45 43.45
C THR A 94 -34.86 32.54 42.41
N ASP A 95 -34.82 33.81 42.83
CA ASP A 95 -34.48 34.93 41.94
C ASP A 95 -33.04 34.81 41.41
N ILE A 96 -32.07 34.53 42.29
CA ILE A 96 -30.66 34.33 41.89
C ILE A 96 -30.53 33.13 40.95
N GLN A 97 -31.23 32.03 41.23
CA GLN A 97 -31.20 30.85 40.37
C GLN A 97 -31.77 31.16 38.98
N SER A 98 -32.86 31.93 38.90
CA SER A 98 -33.47 32.32 37.62
C SER A 98 -32.54 33.19 36.76
N GLU A 99 -31.77 34.09 37.39
CA GLU A 99 -30.76 34.92 36.72
C GLU A 99 -29.55 34.08 36.25
N ILE A 100 -29.13 33.08 37.04
CA ILE A 100 -28.10 32.10 36.63
C ILE A 100 -28.57 31.32 35.39
N ASP A 101 -29.80 30.80 35.42
CA ASP A 101 -30.37 30.04 34.30
C ASP A 101 -30.46 30.91 33.03
N LEU A 102 -30.82 32.19 33.18
CA LEU A 102 -30.84 33.15 32.07
C LEU A 102 -29.44 33.36 31.46
N LEU A 103 -28.40 33.52 32.28
CA LEU A 103 -27.01 33.66 31.81
C LEU A 103 -26.50 32.39 31.13
N GLN A 104 -26.84 31.21 31.65
CA GLN A 104 -26.48 29.93 31.03
C GLN A 104 -27.14 29.77 29.65
N ASN A 105 -28.43 30.08 29.54
CA ASN A 105 -29.15 30.05 28.28
C ASN A 105 -28.56 31.04 27.25
N ALA A 106 -28.21 32.26 27.68
CA ALA A 106 -27.55 33.24 26.82
C ALA A 106 -26.18 32.75 26.34
N THR A 107 -25.41 32.09 27.21
CA THR A 107 -24.11 31.51 26.87
C THR A 107 -24.25 30.41 25.83
N ALA A 108 -25.16 29.46 26.03
CA ALA A 108 -25.43 28.37 25.08
C ALA A 108 -25.89 28.90 23.71
N ALA A 109 -26.71 29.96 23.69
CA ALA A 109 -27.12 30.62 22.45
C ALA A 109 -25.93 31.25 21.70
N LEU A 110 -25.02 31.93 22.42
CA LEU A 110 -23.80 32.51 21.84
C LEU A 110 -22.84 31.43 21.32
N GLU A 111 -22.68 30.31 22.03
CA GLU A 111 -21.87 29.17 21.57
C GLU A 111 -22.42 28.57 20.27
N THR A 112 -23.75 28.43 20.19
CA THR A 112 -24.43 27.96 18.98
C THR A 112 -24.18 28.92 17.81
N GLN A 113 -24.29 30.24 18.04
CA GLN A 113 -23.98 31.24 17.01
C GLN A 113 -22.51 31.22 16.60
N MET A 114 -21.58 31.05 17.55
CA MET A 114 -20.16 30.91 17.25
C MET A 114 -19.87 29.66 16.40
N PHE A 115 -20.52 28.53 16.71
CA PHE A 115 -20.40 27.31 15.91
C PHE A 115 -20.90 27.54 14.47
N GLN A 116 -22.04 28.19 14.30
CA GLN A 116 -22.57 28.56 13.00
C GLN A 116 -21.60 29.47 12.22
N LEU A 117 -21.06 30.51 12.85
CA LEU A 117 -20.08 31.40 12.22
C LEU A 117 -18.78 30.67 11.82
N LYS A 118 -18.28 29.76 12.67
CA LYS A 118 -17.14 28.90 12.33
C LYS A 118 -17.46 27.99 11.14
N SER A 119 -18.69 27.49 11.04
CA SER A 119 -19.13 26.70 9.89
C SER A 119 -19.15 27.52 8.61
N ILE A 120 -19.79 28.69 8.63
CA ILE A 120 -19.84 29.61 7.49
C ILE A 120 -18.42 29.98 7.02
N ARG A 121 -17.51 30.28 7.96
CA ARG A 121 -16.11 30.56 7.64
C ARG A 121 -15.43 29.39 6.92
N ARG A 122 -15.65 28.15 7.37
CA ARG A 122 -15.12 26.95 6.71
C ARG A 122 -15.67 26.82 5.29
N ASP A 123 -16.97 27.05 5.09
CA ASP A 123 -17.59 26.98 3.76
C ASP A 123 -16.97 27.98 2.78
N TYR A 124 -16.74 29.23 3.22
CA TYR A 124 -16.03 30.23 2.40
C TYR A 124 -14.58 29.83 2.11
N GLN A 125 -13.85 29.28 3.09
CA GLN A 125 -12.47 28.83 2.89
C GLN A 125 -12.40 27.67 1.88
N THR A 126 -13.32 26.72 1.96
CA THR A 126 -13.44 25.62 1.00
C THR A 126 -13.74 26.16 -0.40
N ALA A 127 -14.73 27.05 -0.54
CA ALA A 127 -15.10 27.62 -1.84
C ALA A 127 -13.97 28.44 -2.48
N LEU A 128 -13.17 29.13 -1.67
CA LEU A 128 -12.02 29.92 -2.14
C LEU A 128 -10.75 29.09 -2.34
N SER A 129 -10.79 27.77 -2.05
CA SER A 129 -9.62 26.91 -2.19
C SER A 129 -9.21 26.80 -3.67
N PRO A 130 -7.92 26.97 -4.01
CA PRO A 130 -7.45 26.89 -5.39
C PRO A 130 -7.84 25.58 -6.09
N ILE A 131 -7.88 24.48 -5.34
CA ILE A 131 -8.23 23.15 -5.85
C ILE A 131 -9.68 23.09 -6.36
N CYS A 132 -10.61 23.85 -5.78
CA CYS A 132 -12.01 23.89 -6.21
C CYS A 132 -12.23 24.62 -7.54
N HIS A 133 -11.19 25.28 -8.06
CA HIS A 133 -11.23 26.00 -9.32
C HIS A 133 -10.53 25.24 -10.46
N LEU A 134 -9.98 24.06 -10.18
CA LEU A 134 -9.36 23.23 -11.21
C LEU A 134 -10.44 22.59 -12.09
N PRO A 135 -10.20 22.45 -13.41
CA PRO A 135 -11.02 21.62 -14.27
C PRO A 135 -11.14 20.19 -13.74
N THR A 136 -12.32 19.60 -13.91
CA THR A 136 -12.65 18.21 -13.61
C THR A 136 -11.58 17.23 -14.08
N GLU A 137 -11.06 17.42 -15.29
CA GLU A 137 -10.07 16.52 -15.87
C GLU A 137 -8.75 16.53 -15.07
N ILE A 138 -8.36 17.69 -14.56
CA ILE A 138 -7.18 17.84 -13.72
C ILE A 138 -7.43 17.25 -12.33
N LEU A 139 -8.64 17.42 -11.78
CA LEU A 139 -9.01 16.82 -10.49
C LEU A 139 -9.00 15.30 -10.55
N LEU A 140 -9.61 14.72 -11.59
CA LEU A 140 -9.60 13.28 -11.82
C LEU A 140 -8.18 12.74 -11.96
N GLU A 141 -7.31 13.46 -12.66
CA GLU A 141 -5.91 13.10 -12.78
C GLU A 141 -5.20 13.18 -11.41
N ILE A 142 -5.38 14.26 -10.65
CA ILE A 142 -4.84 14.37 -9.28
C ILE A 142 -5.30 13.19 -8.42
N PHE A 143 -6.59 12.83 -8.46
CA PHE A 143 -7.14 11.71 -7.69
C PHE A 143 -6.58 10.35 -8.12
N ARG A 144 -6.22 10.18 -9.39
CA ARG A 144 -5.48 9.00 -9.86
C ARG A 144 -4.08 8.96 -9.27
N TRP A 145 -3.39 10.09 -9.20
CA TRP A 145 -2.02 10.15 -8.68
C TRP A 145 -1.92 10.04 -7.16
N THR A 146 -2.95 10.41 -6.39
CA THR A 146 -2.96 10.25 -4.93
C THR A 146 -2.94 8.79 -4.45
N GLN A 147 -3.08 7.82 -5.36
CA GLN A 147 -3.06 6.39 -5.09
C GLN A 147 -1.71 5.73 -5.31
N LYS A 148 -0.82 6.38 -6.06
CA LYS A 148 0.53 5.87 -6.23
C LYS A 148 1.30 6.21 -4.95
N GLU A 149 1.03 5.48 -3.88
CA GLU A 149 2.03 5.34 -2.83
C GLU A 149 3.30 4.93 -3.58
N LEU A 150 4.31 5.80 -3.55
CA LEU A 150 5.63 5.34 -3.93
C LEU A 150 5.88 4.14 -3.02
N PRO A 151 6.20 2.95 -3.56
CA PRO A 151 6.69 1.88 -2.71
C PRO A 151 7.78 2.51 -1.84
N GLU A 152 7.63 2.40 -0.52
CA GLU A 152 8.62 2.97 0.37
C GLU A 152 9.98 2.44 -0.07
N PRO A 153 11.00 3.30 -0.27
CA PRO A 153 12.30 2.85 -0.74
C PRO A 153 12.90 1.90 0.29
N GLY A 154 12.66 0.59 0.11
CA GLY A 154 13.01 -0.47 1.06
C GLY A 154 11.94 -1.56 1.28
N SER A 155 10.70 -1.43 0.82
CA SER A 155 9.76 -2.56 0.79
C SER A 155 9.97 -3.36 -0.50
N THR A 156 10.52 -4.57 -0.36
CA THR A 156 10.51 -5.59 -1.44
C THR A 156 9.12 -6.16 -1.67
N ASP A 157 8.15 -5.81 -0.82
CA ASP A 157 6.73 -6.12 -0.97
C ASP A 157 6.13 -5.21 -2.07
N ASN A 158 6.60 -5.44 -3.28
CA ASN A 158 6.13 -4.89 -4.55
C ASN A 158 4.99 -5.77 -5.11
N SER A 159 4.30 -6.53 -4.26
CA SER A 159 3.39 -7.59 -4.72
C SER A 159 2.28 -7.08 -5.63
N ALA A 160 1.74 -5.87 -5.36
CA ALA A 160 0.71 -5.26 -6.19
C ALA A 160 1.26 -4.51 -7.41
N HIS A 161 1.29 -5.16 -8.57
CA HIS A 161 1.54 -4.53 -9.88
C HIS A 161 0.41 -3.57 -10.29
N ILE A 162 -0.80 -3.78 -9.76
CA ILE A 162 -1.98 -2.94 -10.00
C ILE A 162 -2.32 -2.13 -8.74
N CYS A 163 -2.12 -0.81 -8.80
CA CYS A 163 -2.57 0.10 -7.75
C CYS A 163 -4.05 0.49 -7.95
N GLY A 164 -4.86 0.41 -6.89
CA GLY A 164 -6.26 0.79 -6.94
C GLY A 164 -6.89 1.01 -5.56
N PHE A 165 -8.21 1.19 -5.55
CA PHE A 165 -8.96 1.33 -4.31
C PHE A 165 -9.60 0.02 -3.90
N ASN A 166 -9.46 -0.33 -2.62
CA ASN A 166 -10.22 -1.43 -2.04
C ASN A 166 -11.72 -1.05 -2.02
N VAL A 167 -12.51 -1.70 -2.88
CA VAL A 167 -13.97 -1.48 -3.01
C VAL A 167 -14.72 -1.81 -1.71
N PHE A 168 -14.12 -2.62 -0.84
CA PHE A 168 -14.69 -3.03 0.44
C PHE A 168 -14.31 -2.09 1.59
N SER A 169 -13.16 -1.41 1.51
CA SER A 169 -12.74 -0.44 2.54
C SER A 169 -13.36 0.93 2.25
N ILE A 170 -14.62 1.15 2.67
CA ILE A 170 -15.37 2.43 2.49
C ILE A 170 -14.75 3.59 3.30
N ALA A 171 -13.71 3.38 4.10
CA ALA A 171 -13.06 4.47 4.82
C ALA A 171 -11.91 5.12 4.02
N GLU A 172 -11.26 4.37 3.12
CA GLU A 172 -9.90 4.70 2.64
C GLU A 172 -9.82 5.09 1.16
N GLY A 173 -10.89 4.94 0.38
CA GLY A 173 -10.93 5.29 -1.04
C GLY A 173 -11.34 6.73 -1.35
N PRO A 174 -11.40 7.11 -2.64
CA PRO A 174 -11.36 8.49 -3.11
C PRO A 174 -12.59 9.30 -2.69
N TRP A 175 -13.65 8.64 -2.23
CA TRP A 175 -14.85 9.29 -1.73
C TRP A 175 -14.59 10.15 -0.48
N TYR A 176 -13.51 9.94 0.29
CA TYR A 176 -13.15 10.87 1.37
C TYR A 176 -12.88 12.29 0.81
N LEU A 177 -12.40 12.38 -0.44
CA LEU A 177 -12.20 13.64 -1.16
C LEU A 177 -13.54 14.27 -1.56
N GLY A 178 -14.54 13.45 -1.89
CA GLY A 178 -15.93 13.87 -2.11
C GLY A 178 -16.67 14.28 -0.83
N GLN A 179 -16.20 13.86 0.34
CA GLN A 179 -16.73 14.32 1.63
C GLN A 179 -16.21 15.70 2.01
N ARG A 180 -14.95 16.01 1.71
CA ARG A 180 -14.30 17.31 2.03
C ARG A 180 -14.66 18.44 1.08
N SER A 181 -15.19 18.12 -0.08
CA SER A 181 -15.32 19.07 -1.17
C SER A 181 -16.77 19.13 -1.66
N GLY A 182 -17.17 20.28 -2.22
CA GLY A 182 -18.55 20.62 -2.52
C GLY A 182 -19.29 19.64 -3.45
N ARG A 183 -20.58 19.92 -3.67
CA ARG A 183 -21.52 19.08 -4.45
C ARG A 183 -21.00 18.64 -5.82
N ASP A 184 -20.17 19.47 -6.45
CA ASP A 184 -19.65 19.24 -7.81
C ASP A 184 -18.61 18.11 -7.88
N TRP A 185 -17.86 17.87 -6.80
CA TRP A 185 -16.88 16.77 -6.75
C TRP A 185 -17.54 15.43 -6.51
N ARG A 186 -18.75 15.44 -5.90
CA ARG A 186 -19.53 14.23 -5.67
C ARG A 186 -20.09 13.66 -6.96
N THR A 187 -20.54 14.52 -7.89
CA THR A 187 -21.05 14.11 -9.20
C THR A 187 -20.01 13.46 -10.10
N GLU A 188 -18.72 13.67 -9.83
CA GLU A 188 -17.61 13.12 -10.61
C GLU A 188 -16.95 11.91 -9.92
N VAL A 189 -17.04 11.83 -8.59
CA VAL A 189 -16.64 10.68 -7.75
C VAL A 189 -17.85 9.75 -7.45
N ASP A 190 -18.96 9.89 -8.20
CA ASP A 190 -20.29 9.43 -7.77
C ASP A 190 -20.50 7.90 -7.85
N VAL A 191 -20.08 7.19 -6.79
CA VAL A 191 -20.56 5.84 -6.36
C VAL A 191 -21.16 5.97 -4.93
N PRO A 192 -22.34 5.40 -4.49
CA PRO A 192 -23.21 6.13 -3.59
C PRO A 192 -23.16 5.68 -2.11
N HIS A 193 -23.56 6.62 -1.25
CA HIS A 193 -24.24 6.41 0.04
C HIS A 193 -23.42 6.45 1.36
N ARG A 194 -23.72 7.53 2.09
CA ARG A 194 -23.64 7.87 3.54
C ARG A 194 -24.58 6.98 4.39
N SER A 195 -24.58 6.93 5.74
CA SER A 195 -23.65 7.11 6.88
C SER A 195 -24.54 7.31 8.14
N VAL A 196 -24.31 6.61 9.25
CA VAL A 196 -24.58 6.99 10.68
C VAL A 196 -23.73 5.98 11.50
N GLY A 197 -22.92 6.27 12.51
CA GLY A 197 -22.81 7.35 13.47
C GLY A 197 -22.70 6.71 14.86
N GLU A 198 -21.47 6.73 15.41
CA GLU A 198 -21.05 6.48 16.81
C GLU A 198 -21.17 5.06 17.43
N ASP A 199 -20.03 4.64 17.99
CA ASP A 199 -19.79 3.67 19.06
C ASP A 199 -20.61 2.36 19.04
N ASP A 200 -20.08 1.35 18.36
CA ASP A 200 -19.96 0.03 18.99
C ASP A 200 -18.94 -0.84 18.25
N GLU A 201 -18.12 -1.54 19.01
CA GLU A 201 -17.18 -2.57 18.53
C GLU A 201 -17.94 -3.77 17.95
N GLN A 202 -18.52 -3.63 16.75
CA GLN A 202 -19.07 -4.74 15.98
C GLN A 202 -18.43 -4.80 14.59
N THR A 203 -17.42 -5.66 14.48
CA THR A 203 -16.65 -6.02 13.29
C THR A 203 -17.42 -6.85 12.24
N VAL A 204 -18.74 -7.05 12.39
CA VAL A 204 -19.53 -8.02 11.61
C VAL A 204 -20.33 -7.47 10.39
N PRO A 205 -20.71 -6.18 10.27
CA PRO A 205 -21.59 -5.73 9.17
C PRO A 205 -20.97 -5.73 7.75
N VAL A 206 -19.64 -5.74 7.64
CA VAL A 206 -18.91 -5.46 6.39
C VAL A 206 -18.98 -6.64 5.41
N LEU A 207 -18.91 -7.87 5.91
CA LEU A 207 -18.90 -9.10 5.11
C LEU A 207 -20.20 -9.32 4.31
N LYS A 208 -21.36 -8.97 4.90
CA LYS A 208 -22.67 -9.23 4.29
C LYS A 208 -22.95 -8.45 3.01
N ASN A 209 -22.17 -7.40 2.70
CA ASN A 209 -22.43 -6.52 1.57
C ASN A 209 -21.31 -6.51 0.52
N MET A 210 -20.27 -7.34 0.63
CA MET A 210 -19.13 -7.31 -0.31
C MET A 210 -19.58 -7.50 -1.76
N VAL A 211 -20.38 -8.53 -2.03
CA VAL A 211 -20.89 -8.81 -3.38
C VAL A 211 -21.71 -7.65 -3.93
N ALA A 212 -22.61 -7.08 -3.12
CA ALA A 212 -23.45 -5.95 -3.53
C ALA A 212 -22.64 -4.65 -3.76
N LEU A 213 -21.59 -4.42 -2.97
CA LEU A 213 -20.67 -3.30 -3.16
C LEU A 213 -19.89 -3.44 -4.47
N LEU A 214 -19.36 -4.64 -4.73
CA LEU A 214 -18.65 -4.94 -5.96
C LEU A 214 -19.56 -4.84 -7.19
N GLU A 215 -20.75 -5.43 -7.13
CA GLU A 215 -21.78 -5.33 -8.18
C GLU A 215 -22.07 -3.85 -8.49
N ARG A 216 -22.30 -3.04 -7.46
CA ARG A 216 -22.57 -1.61 -7.64
C ARG A 216 -21.37 -0.82 -8.16
N ALA A 217 -20.14 -1.21 -7.83
CA ALA A 217 -18.93 -0.64 -8.41
C ALA A 217 -18.80 -0.99 -9.90
N LEU A 218 -19.07 -2.25 -10.25
CA LEU A 218 -19.03 -2.75 -11.63
C LEU A 218 -20.12 -2.10 -12.50
N GLU A 219 -21.36 -1.96 -12.00
CA GLU A 219 -22.44 -1.22 -12.69
C GLU A 219 -22.01 0.21 -13.04
N ARG A 220 -21.30 0.87 -12.12
CA ARG A 220 -20.85 2.24 -12.31
C ARG A 220 -19.66 2.41 -13.22
N SER A 221 -18.82 1.39 -13.29
CA SER A 221 -17.75 1.35 -14.29
C SER A 221 -18.29 1.16 -15.73
N GLN A 222 -19.59 0.84 -15.89
CA GLN A 222 -20.28 0.74 -17.18
C GLN A 222 -19.58 -0.21 -18.16
N GLU A 223 -19.27 0.24 -19.38
CA GLU A 223 -18.53 -0.54 -20.40
C GLU A 223 -17.04 -0.18 -20.44
N ARG A 224 -16.52 0.48 -19.41
CA ARG A 224 -15.09 0.82 -19.35
C ARG A 224 -14.27 -0.44 -19.14
N ARG A 225 -13.04 -0.41 -19.66
CA ARG A 225 -12.02 -1.42 -19.38
C ARG A 225 -11.79 -1.54 -17.87
N LEU A 226 -11.58 -2.76 -17.42
CA LEU A 226 -11.41 -3.12 -16.02
C LEU A 226 -9.96 -3.49 -15.76
N ASP A 227 -9.37 -2.78 -14.80
CA ASP A 227 -8.08 -3.09 -14.20
C ASP A 227 -8.35 -3.39 -12.72
N PHE A 228 -7.92 -4.54 -12.19
CA PHE A 228 -8.13 -4.86 -10.78
C PHE A 228 -7.12 -5.85 -10.19
N PHE A 229 -6.96 -5.74 -8.88
CA PHE A 229 -6.28 -6.69 -8.02
C PHE A 229 -7.32 -7.47 -7.21
N PHE A 230 -7.21 -8.80 -7.17
CA PHE A 230 -8.05 -9.67 -6.38
C PHE A 230 -7.19 -10.66 -5.60
N MET A 231 -7.29 -10.57 -4.27
CA MET A 231 -6.56 -11.44 -3.35
C MET A 231 -7.53 -12.26 -2.52
N HIS A 232 -7.31 -13.56 -2.50
CA HIS A 232 -8.04 -14.52 -1.70
C HIS A 232 -7.12 -15.67 -1.29
N GLU A 233 -6.76 -15.74 -0.01
CA GLU A 233 -5.81 -16.74 0.50
C GLU A 233 -6.43 -18.14 0.68
N GLY A 234 -7.74 -18.29 0.47
CA GLY A 234 -8.46 -19.54 0.70
C GLY A 234 -8.47 -19.96 2.17
N PHE A 235 -8.65 -21.26 2.41
CA PHE A 235 -8.57 -21.84 3.75
C PHE A 235 -7.31 -22.69 3.88
N ASP A 236 -6.61 -22.53 5.01
CA ASP A 236 -5.64 -23.53 5.43
C ASP A 236 -6.40 -24.76 5.93
N GLU A 237 -6.35 -25.85 5.16
CA GLU A 237 -6.95 -27.14 5.53
C GLU A 237 -6.39 -27.69 6.84
N ALA A 238 -5.20 -27.26 7.28
CA ALA A 238 -4.59 -27.68 8.53
C ALA A 238 -5.22 -27.02 9.77
N SER A 239 -6.00 -25.93 9.61
CA SER A 239 -6.68 -25.26 10.70
C SER A 239 -8.00 -25.98 11.05
N ALA A 240 -8.01 -26.69 12.18
CA ALA A 240 -9.14 -27.49 12.62
C ALA A 240 -10.30 -26.66 13.23
N GLU A 241 -10.08 -25.38 13.50
CA GLU A 241 -11.06 -24.47 14.11
C GLU A 241 -11.49 -23.43 13.07
N ARG A 242 -12.69 -23.62 12.51
CA ARG A 242 -13.31 -22.69 11.58
C ARG A 242 -14.43 -21.95 12.29
N SER A 243 -14.47 -20.63 12.19
CA SER A 243 -15.65 -19.87 12.60
C SER A 243 -16.69 -19.83 11.47
N ASP A 244 -17.97 -19.70 11.83
CA ASP A 244 -19.04 -19.49 10.84
C ASP A 244 -18.82 -18.20 10.01
N GLU A 245 -18.13 -17.21 10.57
CA GLU A 245 -17.81 -15.93 9.91
C GLU A 245 -16.81 -16.12 8.77
N GLN A 246 -15.75 -16.91 8.98
CA GLN A 246 -14.76 -17.23 7.94
C GLN A 246 -15.38 -17.99 6.76
N LEU A 247 -16.34 -18.88 7.05
CA LEU A 247 -17.09 -19.59 6.00
C LEU A 247 -17.92 -18.64 5.14
N LEU A 248 -18.58 -17.67 5.77
CA LEU A 248 -19.36 -16.64 5.06
C LEU A 248 -18.48 -15.71 4.22
N GLU A 249 -17.31 -15.33 4.74
CA GLU A 249 -16.33 -14.52 4.01
C GLU A 249 -15.82 -15.22 2.76
N HIS A 250 -15.40 -16.48 2.89
CA HIS A 250 -14.92 -17.27 1.77
C HIS A 250 -15.99 -17.45 0.69
N GLU A 251 -17.24 -17.70 1.10
CA GLU A 251 -18.35 -17.77 0.16
C GLU A 251 -18.61 -16.43 -0.53
N ALA A 252 -18.57 -15.32 0.20
CA ALA A 252 -18.69 -13.98 -0.38
C ALA A 252 -17.55 -13.65 -1.37
N MET A 253 -16.32 -14.04 -1.06
CA MET A 253 -15.16 -13.86 -1.93
C MET A 253 -15.25 -14.71 -3.20
N ASN A 254 -15.71 -15.96 -3.08
CA ASN A 254 -15.99 -16.81 -4.24
C ASN A 254 -17.06 -16.18 -5.16
N GLN A 255 -18.12 -15.63 -4.58
CA GLN A 255 -19.16 -14.93 -5.35
C GLN A 255 -18.62 -13.64 -6.00
N CYS A 256 -17.76 -12.89 -5.29
CA CYS A 256 -17.09 -11.72 -5.87
C CYS A 256 -16.21 -12.10 -7.06
N PHE A 257 -15.46 -13.21 -6.96
CA PHE A 257 -14.65 -13.72 -8.05
C PHE A 257 -15.51 -14.10 -9.26
N ASP A 258 -16.58 -14.88 -9.04
CA ASP A 258 -17.50 -15.28 -10.11
C ASP A 258 -18.12 -14.05 -10.78
N LEU A 259 -18.48 -13.02 -10.00
CA LEU A 259 -18.99 -11.75 -10.51
C LEU A 259 -17.96 -11.03 -11.41
N LEU A 260 -16.68 -10.97 -11.01
CA LEU A 260 -15.61 -10.41 -11.85
C LEU A 260 -15.48 -11.15 -13.19
N LEU A 261 -15.53 -12.49 -13.16
CA LEU A 261 -15.46 -13.31 -14.38
C LEU A 261 -16.64 -13.07 -15.33
N THR A 262 -17.81 -12.67 -14.83
CA THR A 262 -18.96 -12.31 -15.70
C THR A 262 -18.65 -11.09 -16.57
N HIS A 263 -17.75 -10.21 -16.14
CA HIS A 263 -17.29 -9.03 -16.87
C HIS A 263 -16.00 -9.28 -17.68
N SER A 264 -15.66 -10.54 -17.97
CA SER A 264 -14.46 -10.98 -18.70
C SER A 264 -14.11 -10.18 -19.96
N LYS A 265 -15.12 -9.78 -20.75
CA LYS A 265 -14.94 -9.01 -22.01
C LYS A 265 -14.33 -7.62 -21.81
N ARG A 266 -14.38 -7.12 -20.58
CA ARG A 266 -13.91 -5.77 -20.23
C ARG A 266 -12.54 -5.81 -19.56
N LEU A 267 -12.01 -7.00 -19.25
CA LEU A 267 -10.74 -7.15 -18.55
C LEU A 267 -9.60 -6.66 -19.43
N ARG A 268 -8.74 -5.82 -18.85
CA ARG A 268 -7.53 -5.31 -19.48
C ARG A 268 -6.29 -5.70 -18.68
N SER A 269 -6.25 -5.36 -17.40
CA SER A 269 -5.11 -5.65 -16.52
C SER A 269 -5.61 -6.37 -15.27
N ILE A 270 -5.15 -7.59 -15.02
CA ILE A 270 -5.61 -8.37 -13.86
C ILE A 270 -4.44 -8.90 -13.05
N GLU A 271 -4.60 -8.81 -11.74
CA GLU A 271 -3.68 -9.40 -10.77
C GLU A 271 -4.50 -10.27 -9.82
N LEU A 272 -4.21 -11.56 -9.84
CA LEU A 272 -4.98 -12.58 -9.14
C LEU A 272 -4.07 -13.35 -8.20
N ILE A 273 -4.32 -13.21 -6.91
CA ILE A 273 -3.73 -14.04 -5.86
C ILE A 273 -4.86 -14.92 -5.33
N ILE A 274 -4.95 -16.17 -5.79
CA ILE A 274 -6.14 -17.01 -5.59
C ILE A 274 -5.79 -18.42 -5.14
N PRO A 275 -6.68 -19.15 -4.43
CA PRO A 275 -6.42 -20.51 -4.06
C PRO A 275 -6.74 -21.47 -5.23
N PRO A 276 -6.24 -22.72 -5.19
CA PRO A 276 -6.40 -23.70 -6.27
C PRO A 276 -7.84 -23.93 -6.77
N PRO A 277 -8.89 -23.94 -5.92
CA PRO A 277 -10.27 -24.11 -6.39
C PRO A 277 -10.75 -23.02 -7.35
N LEU A 278 -10.30 -21.77 -7.16
CA LEU A 278 -10.68 -20.65 -8.04
C LEU A 278 -9.93 -20.66 -9.37
N LEU A 279 -8.70 -21.20 -9.37
CA LEU A 279 -7.87 -21.33 -10.57
C LEU A 279 -8.60 -22.07 -11.70
N SER A 280 -9.28 -23.18 -11.37
CA SER A 280 -10.07 -23.97 -12.32
C SER A 280 -11.24 -23.21 -12.95
N ARG A 281 -11.77 -22.19 -12.26
CA ARG A 281 -12.90 -21.38 -12.76
C ARG A 281 -12.47 -20.38 -13.82
N LEU A 282 -11.18 -20.08 -13.96
CA LEU A 282 -10.67 -19.21 -15.02
C LEU A 282 -11.03 -19.75 -16.42
N SER A 283 -11.11 -21.07 -16.60
CA SER A 283 -11.55 -21.67 -17.87
C SER A 283 -12.94 -21.18 -18.32
N LEU A 284 -13.78 -20.68 -17.41
CA LEU A 284 -15.08 -20.08 -17.77
C LEU A 284 -14.92 -18.84 -18.67
N VAL A 285 -13.79 -18.12 -18.59
CA VAL A 285 -13.57 -16.91 -19.40
C VAL A 285 -12.87 -17.18 -20.73
N HIS A 286 -12.58 -18.44 -21.05
CA HIS A 286 -11.97 -18.84 -22.32
C HIS A 286 -12.73 -18.22 -23.52
N GLY A 287 -11.98 -17.57 -24.41
CA GLY A 287 -12.53 -16.87 -25.59
C GLY A 287 -13.30 -15.58 -25.29
N ARG A 288 -13.32 -15.09 -24.04
CA ARG A 288 -13.99 -13.84 -23.62
C ARG A 288 -13.02 -12.80 -23.05
N VAL A 289 -11.72 -12.97 -23.29
CA VAL A 289 -10.64 -12.14 -22.72
C VAL A 289 -9.87 -11.39 -23.81
N ASP A 290 -10.59 -10.92 -24.83
CA ASP A 290 -10.02 -10.28 -26.02
C ASP A 290 -9.30 -8.96 -25.72
N GLN A 291 -9.65 -8.29 -24.62
CA GLN A 291 -9.06 -7.00 -24.24
C GLN A 291 -7.92 -7.09 -23.22
N ILE A 292 -7.58 -8.30 -22.75
CA ILE A 292 -6.53 -8.47 -21.75
C ILE A 292 -5.17 -8.12 -22.36
N GLU A 293 -4.44 -7.26 -21.66
CA GLU A 293 -3.09 -6.76 -21.95
C GLU A 293 -2.09 -7.28 -20.90
N ASP A 294 -2.48 -7.30 -19.62
CA ASP A 294 -1.60 -7.70 -18.51
C ASP A 294 -2.28 -8.76 -17.62
N ILE A 295 -1.53 -9.80 -17.25
CA ILE A 295 -1.95 -10.81 -16.28
C ILE A 295 -0.80 -11.09 -15.32
N TYR A 296 -1.11 -11.00 -14.03
CA TYR A 296 -0.32 -11.59 -12.96
C TYR A 296 -1.17 -12.62 -12.23
N LEU A 297 -0.64 -13.84 -12.10
CA LEU A 297 -1.36 -14.96 -11.50
C LEU A 297 -0.48 -15.65 -10.47
N GLU A 298 -0.94 -15.62 -9.22
CA GLU A 298 -0.33 -16.28 -8.08
C GLU A 298 -1.32 -17.26 -7.46
N CYS A 299 -0.83 -18.46 -7.13
CA CYS A 299 -1.67 -19.51 -6.55
C CYS A 299 -1.16 -19.95 -5.19
N ILE A 300 -1.69 -19.35 -4.12
CA ILE A 300 -1.32 -19.67 -2.74
C ILE A 300 -1.77 -21.11 -2.40
N SER A 301 -0.84 -21.90 -1.84
CA SER A 301 -1.03 -23.32 -1.42
C SER A 301 -0.74 -24.36 -2.52
N VAL A 302 0.55 -24.64 -2.71
CA VAL A 302 1.09 -25.52 -3.76
C VAL A 302 0.86 -27.00 -3.49
N LEU A 303 0.68 -27.42 -2.22
CA LEU A 303 0.86 -28.84 -1.85
C LEU A 303 -0.25 -29.78 -2.34
N ASN A 304 -1.44 -29.28 -2.67
CA ASN A 304 -2.61 -30.12 -3.00
C ASN A 304 -3.29 -29.76 -4.34
N THR A 305 -2.69 -28.90 -5.17
CA THR A 305 -3.28 -28.56 -6.47
C THR A 305 -3.11 -29.72 -7.45
N PRO A 306 -4.18 -30.35 -7.95
CA PRO A 306 -4.04 -31.39 -8.96
C PRO A 306 -3.45 -30.79 -10.24
N PRO A 307 -2.60 -31.54 -10.97
CA PRO A 307 -2.14 -31.12 -12.29
C PRO A 307 -3.33 -30.83 -13.20
N GLY A 308 -3.26 -29.72 -13.93
CA GLY A 308 -4.36 -29.25 -14.76
C GLY A 308 -3.88 -28.29 -15.84
N THR A 309 -4.71 -28.15 -16.87
CA THR A 309 -4.51 -27.17 -17.94
C THR A 309 -5.44 -25.98 -17.70
N ILE A 310 -4.90 -24.77 -17.81
CA ILE A 310 -5.66 -23.52 -17.81
C ILE A 310 -5.65 -22.98 -19.22
N ASP A 311 -6.80 -23.06 -19.88
CA ASP A 311 -7.05 -22.58 -21.24
C ASP A 311 -7.63 -21.16 -21.29
N ALA A 312 -7.95 -20.57 -20.13
CA ALA A 312 -8.61 -19.27 -20.00
C ALA A 312 -8.04 -18.16 -20.91
N PHE A 313 -6.70 -18.15 -21.06
CA PHE A 313 -5.95 -17.11 -21.75
C PHE A 313 -5.45 -17.53 -23.14
N GLU A 314 -5.80 -18.72 -23.63
CA GLU A 314 -5.36 -19.23 -24.93
C GLU A 314 -5.76 -18.29 -26.07
N ILE A 315 -6.93 -17.65 -25.97
CA ILE A 315 -7.47 -16.71 -26.95
C ILE A 315 -7.45 -15.28 -26.37
N ALA A 316 -6.26 -14.80 -25.99
CA ALA A 316 -6.01 -13.44 -25.49
C ALA A 316 -5.09 -12.66 -26.47
N PRO A 317 -5.59 -12.23 -27.64
CA PRO A 317 -4.76 -11.70 -28.72
C PRO A 317 -4.00 -10.40 -28.37
N ASN A 318 -4.43 -9.65 -27.36
CA ASN A 318 -3.78 -8.39 -26.94
C ASN A 318 -2.82 -8.55 -25.76
N LEU A 319 -2.59 -9.80 -25.30
CA LEU A 319 -1.74 -10.09 -24.16
C LEU A 319 -0.29 -9.66 -24.43
N GLN A 320 0.24 -8.82 -23.54
CA GLN A 320 1.58 -8.25 -23.62
C GLN A 320 2.45 -8.63 -22.42
N TYR A 321 1.87 -8.68 -21.22
CA TYR A 321 2.61 -8.97 -19.99
C TYR A 321 1.98 -10.16 -19.29
N PHE A 322 2.78 -11.18 -19.03
CA PHE A 322 2.30 -12.37 -18.37
C PHE A 322 3.24 -12.86 -17.28
N HIS A 323 2.74 -12.89 -16.05
CA HIS A 323 3.49 -13.27 -14.86
C HIS A 323 2.80 -14.42 -14.14
N LEU A 324 3.56 -15.46 -13.82
CA LEU A 324 3.13 -16.63 -13.07
C LEU A 324 4.00 -16.79 -11.83
N GLU A 325 3.38 -16.85 -10.65
CA GLU A 325 4.09 -16.96 -9.37
C GLU A 325 3.48 -18.04 -8.48
N ASP A 326 4.34 -18.78 -7.77
CA ASP A 326 3.96 -19.79 -6.77
C ASP A 326 2.92 -20.85 -7.19
N MET A 327 2.66 -21.00 -8.49
CA MET A 327 1.75 -22.04 -8.98
C MET A 327 2.42 -23.42 -8.97
N HIS A 328 1.59 -24.46 -8.86
CA HIS A 328 2.06 -25.84 -8.98
C HIS A 328 2.76 -26.08 -10.33
N PRO A 329 3.94 -26.73 -10.33
CA PRO A 329 4.82 -26.81 -11.51
C PRO A 329 4.21 -27.57 -12.69
N GLU A 330 3.34 -28.54 -12.42
CA GLU A 330 2.66 -29.34 -13.45
C GLU A 330 1.46 -28.61 -14.08
N VAL A 331 1.08 -27.43 -13.58
CA VAL A 331 -0.01 -26.66 -14.19
C VAL A 331 0.44 -26.10 -15.54
N ASN A 332 -0.31 -26.40 -16.59
CA ASN A 332 -0.03 -25.87 -17.92
C ASN A 332 -0.97 -24.72 -18.24
N VAL A 333 -0.45 -23.50 -18.26
CA VAL A 333 -1.24 -22.32 -18.67
C VAL A 333 -1.00 -22.05 -20.14
N LEU A 334 -2.08 -22.01 -20.92
CA LEU A 334 -2.06 -21.74 -22.35
C LEU A 334 -2.29 -20.26 -22.61
N PHE A 335 -1.46 -19.67 -23.47
CA PHE A 335 -1.51 -18.26 -23.84
C PHE A 335 -0.87 -18.03 -25.22
N PRO A 336 -1.29 -16.98 -25.96
CA PRO A 336 -0.67 -16.61 -27.23
C PRO A 336 0.64 -15.87 -27.00
N THR A 337 1.61 -16.06 -27.91
CA THR A 337 2.94 -15.43 -27.83
C THR A 337 3.14 -14.29 -28.84
N ASP A 338 2.21 -14.09 -29.78
CA ASP A 338 2.37 -13.16 -30.91
C ASP A 338 2.67 -11.71 -30.47
N ASN A 339 1.98 -11.23 -29.44
CA ASN A 339 2.09 -9.86 -28.93
C ASN A 339 2.79 -9.75 -27.56
N LEU A 340 3.35 -10.86 -27.08
CA LEU A 340 3.97 -10.94 -25.78
C LEU A 340 5.26 -10.09 -25.74
N VAL A 341 5.30 -9.16 -24.79
CA VAL A 341 6.40 -8.21 -24.54
C VAL A 341 7.23 -8.65 -23.34
N SER A 342 6.59 -9.13 -22.28
CA SER A 342 7.24 -9.63 -21.07
C SER A 342 6.61 -10.94 -20.61
N PHE A 343 7.46 -11.89 -20.22
CA PHE A 343 7.03 -13.14 -19.63
C PHE A 343 7.89 -13.48 -18.41
N VAL A 344 7.24 -13.71 -17.27
CA VAL A 344 7.88 -14.09 -16.01
C VAL A 344 7.24 -15.36 -15.50
N ASP A 345 8.07 -16.37 -15.26
CA ASP A 345 7.66 -17.63 -14.64
C ASP A 345 8.49 -17.87 -13.39
N GLY A 346 7.95 -17.42 -12.26
CA GLY A 346 8.50 -17.59 -10.90
C GLY A 346 8.04 -18.88 -10.22
N ARG A 347 7.49 -19.85 -10.97
CA ARG A 347 7.05 -21.12 -10.38
C ARG A 347 8.25 -21.96 -9.95
N ARG A 348 8.09 -22.69 -8.83
CA ARG A 348 9.08 -23.65 -8.33
C ARG A 348 9.09 -24.93 -9.18
N LEU A 349 9.73 -24.88 -10.35
CA LEU A 349 9.78 -26.01 -11.29
C LEU A 349 10.82 -27.06 -10.85
N PRO A 350 10.41 -28.30 -10.54
CA PRO A 350 11.29 -29.35 -10.02
C PRO A 350 12.14 -30.03 -11.10
N ASP A 351 11.71 -29.97 -12.37
CA ASP A 351 12.25 -30.80 -13.45
C ASP A 351 13.17 -30.05 -14.42
N HIS A 352 14.28 -30.71 -14.77
CA HIS A 352 15.28 -30.23 -15.74
C HIS A 352 14.76 -30.25 -17.20
N ASP A 353 13.64 -30.92 -17.49
CA ASP A 353 13.08 -31.08 -18.85
C ASP A 353 12.14 -29.93 -19.25
N THR A 354 12.17 -28.82 -18.51
CA THR A 354 11.32 -27.65 -18.79
C THR A 354 11.96 -26.67 -19.79
N ALA A 355 13.28 -26.76 -20.01
CA ALA A 355 14.00 -25.88 -20.93
C ALA A 355 13.43 -25.86 -22.37
N PRO A 356 13.09 -27.00 -23.01
CA PRO A 356 12.53 -26.99 -24.37
C PRO A 356 11.26 -26.15 -24.48
N ARG A 357 10.35 -26.24 -23.50
CA ARG A 357 9.09 -25.47 -23.48
C ARG A 357 9.34 -23.96 -23.47
N TYR A 358 10.29 -23.49 -22.67
CA TYR A 358 10.63 -22.06 -22.61
C TYR A 358 11.39 -21.58 -23.84
N LEU A 359 12.22 -22.42 -24.45
CA LEU A 359 12.85 -22.13 -25.72
C LEU A 359 11.80 -22.00 -26.85
N ASP A 360 10.75 -22.82 -26.86
CA ASP A 360 9.65 -22.71 -27.81
C ASP A 360 8.84 -21.40 -27.62
N ILE A 361 8.65 -20.96 -26.37
CA ILE A 361 8.04 -19.65 -26.07
C ILE A 361 8.90 -18.52 -26.65
N ILE A 362 10.21 -18.51 -26.39
CA ILE A 362 11.12 -17.48 -26.93
C ILE A 362 11.19 -17.51 -28.46
N ALA A 363 11.14 -18.71 -29.05
CA ALA A 363 11.15 -18.88 -30.51
C ALA A 363 9.90 -18.30 -31.17
N SER A 364 8.73 -18.44 -30.52
CA SER A 364 7.44 -17.94 -31.02
C SER A 364 7.17 -16.47 -30.68
N ALA A 365 7.69 -15.98 -29.56
CA ALA A 365 7.47 -14.60 -29.10
C ALA A 365 8.44 -13.60 -29.75
N HIS A 366 8.12 -13.15 -30.97
CA HIS A 366 9.00 -12.26 -31.74
C HIS A 366 9.10 -10.83 -31.19
N ASN A 367 8.15 -10.38 -30.37
CA ASN A 367 8.12 -9.04 -29.76
C ASN A 367 8.64 -9.02 -28.31
N LEU A 368 9.10 -10.18 -27.81
CA LEU A 368 9.54 -10.35 -26.44
C LEU A 368 10.77 -9.48 -26.13
N LEU A 369 10.67 -8.64 -25.11
CA LEU A 369 11.73 -7.75 -24.64
C LEU A 369 12.32 -8.21 -23.30
N ASP A 370 11.48 -8.78 -22.44
CA ASP A 370 11.83 -9.25 -21.10
C ASP A 370 11.37 -10.69 -20.90
N PHE A 371 12.25 -11.50 -20.31
CA PHE A 371 11.99 -12.91 -20.05
C PHE A 371 12.67 -13.35 -18.77
N SER A 372 11.88 -13.96 -17.89
CA SER A 372 12.35 -14.49 -16.62
C SER A 372 11.85 -15.92 -16.40
N TYR A 373 12.76 -16.84 -16.10
CA TYR A 373 12.46 -18.23 -15.80
C TYR A 373 13.51 -18.81 -14.85
N HIS A 374 13.07 -19.34 -13.71
CA HIS A 374 13.97 -19.88 -12.70
C HIS A 374 13.77 -21.36 -12.48
N HIS A 375 14.90 -22.07 -12.42
CA HIS A 375 14.93 -23.48 -12.09
C HIS A 375 15.26 -23.67 -10.60
N HIS A 376 14.39 -24.39 -9.91
CA HIS A 376 14.49 -24.68 -8.48
C HIS A 376 14.80 -26.17 -8.28
N SER A 377 16.07 -26.57 -8.42
CA SER A 377 16.51 -27.94 -8.14
C SER A 377 17.73 -27.98 -7.25
N LEU A 378 17.80 -29.01 -6.42
CA LEU A 378 18.91 -29.32 -5.51
C LEU A 378 20.09 -30.03 -6.23
N ILE A 379 19.98 -30.30 -7.54
CA ILE A 379 20.92 -31.16 -8.29
C ILE A 379 21.77 -30.32 -9.26
N PRO A 380 23.11 -30.56 -9.37
CA PRO A 380 24.07 -29.53 -9.74
C PRO A 380 24.45 -29.44 -11.22
N GLU A 381 23.92 -30.30 -12.10
CA GLU A 381 24.42 -30.42 -13.47
C GLU A 381 23.26 -30.57 -14.46
N SER A 382 23.29 -29.74 -15.49
CA SER A 382 22.27 -29.72 -16.53
C SER A 382 22.40 -30.95 -17.45
N PRO A 383 21.34 -31.76 -17.66
CA PRO A 383 21.42 -32.92 -18.54
C PRO A 383 21.51 -32.47 -20.02
N GLY A 384 22.48 -33.00 -20.77
CA GLY A 384 22.55 -32.81 -22.23
C GLY A 384 21.49 -33.64 -23.00
N PRO A 385 21.34 -33.49 -24.35
CA PRO A 385 22.08 -32.64 -25.27
C PRO A 385 21.29 -31.41 -25.78
N TYR A 386 22.07 -30.45 -26.27
CA TYR A 386 21.69 -29.11 -26.71
C TYR A 386 20.81 -29.11 -27.97
N SER A 387 19.61 -28.55 -27.83
CA SER A 387 18.75 -28.18 -28.95
C SER A 387 19.45 -27.21 -29.91
N ALA A 388 18.93 -27.09 -31.13
CA ALA A 388 19.40 -26.08 -32.06
C ALA A 388 19.26 -24.68 -31.41
N PRO A 389 20.27 -23.80 -31.51
CA PRO A 389 20.19 -22.49 -30.87
C PRO A 389 19.00 -21.69 -31.40
N VAL A 390 18.20 -21.14 -30.49
CA VAL A 390 17.01 -20.34 -30.78
C VAL A 390 17.41 -18.87 -30.85
N PRO A 391 17.35 -18.23 -32.03
CA PRO A 391 17.63 -16.82 -32.15
C PRO A 391 16.43 -15.99 -31.72
N ASN A 392 16.66 -15.00 -30.86
CA ASN A 392 15.69 -13.95 -30.58
C ASN A 392 16.39 -12.59 -30.61
N ALA A 393 16.04 -11.77 -31.60
CA ALA A 393 16.67 -10.46 -31.80
C ALA A 393 15.98 -9.33 -30.99
N SER A 394 14.81 -9.58 -30.40
CA SER A 394 14.04 -8.55 -29.70
C SER A 394 14.40 -8.51 -28.21
N LEU A 395 14.74 -9.66 -27.63
CA LEU A 395 14.96 -9.80 -26.19
C LEU A 395 16.15 -8.96 -25.71
N ARG A 396 15.93 -8.20 -24.62
CA ARG A 396 16.88 -7.25 -24.03
C ARG A 396 17.21 -7.54 -22.58
N VAL A 397 16.24 -8.06 -21.85
CA VAL A 397 16.36 -8.43 -20.44
C VAL A 397 16.17 -9.94 -20.33
N LEU A 398 17.10 -10.61 -19.66
CA LEU A 398 17.02 -12.05 -19.40
C LEU A 398 17.34 -12.32 -17.94
N SER A 399 16.49 -13.10 -17.29
CA SER A 399 16.72 -13.59 -15.93
C SER A 399 16.54 -15.10 -15.90
N ALA A 400 17.60 -15.86 -15.62
CA ALA A 400 17.55 -17.32 -15.64
C ALA A 400 18.68 -17.98 -14.84
N SER A 401 18.51 -19.25 -14.46
CA SER A 401 19.56 -20.05 -13.78
C SER A 401 20.06 -21.25 -14.58
N LEU A 402 19.23 -21.83 -15.46
CA LEU A 402 19.49 -23.16 -16.02
C LEU A 402 20.46 -23.13 -17.22
N GLY A 403 21.58 -23.87 -17.11
CA GLY A 403 22.62 -23.90 -18.14
C GLY A 403 22.14 -24.37 -19.52
N THR A 404 21.38 -25.47 -19.59
CA THR A 404 20.84 -26.01 -20.86
C THR A 404 19.94 -25.02 -21.58
N PHE A 405 19.18 -24.22 -20.84
CA PHE A 405 18.37 -23.14 -21.37
C PHE A 405 19.26 -22.00 -21.92
N LEU A 406 20.26 -21.54 -21.16
CA LEU A 406 21.18 -20.48 -21.61
C LEU A 406 21.95 -20.86 -22.88
N SER A 407 22.45 -22.10 -22.97
CA SER A 407 23.15 -22.58 -24.17
C SER A 407 22.24 -22.75 -25.39
N GLY A 408 20.92 -22.83 -25.19
CA GLY A 408 19.93 -22.93 -26.25
C GLY A 408 19.60 -21.61 -26.92
N LEU A 409 20.21 -20.49 -26.53
CA LEU A 409 19.80 -19.14 -26.94
C LEU A 409 20.86 -18.41 -27.78
N VAL A 410 20.38 -17.57 -28.70
CA VAL A 410 21.19 -16.59 -29.45
C VAL A 410 20.48 -15.24 -29.38
N ILE A 411 20.94 -14.36 -28.49
CA ILE A 411 20.24 -13.11 -28.17
C ILE A 411 21.18 -11.90 -28.39
N PRO A 412 21.33 -11.43 -29.63
CA PRO A 412 22.34 -10.42 -29.97
C PRO A 412 22.11 -9.04 -29.34
N ASN A 413 20.87 -8.73 -28.95
CA ASN A 413 20.48 -7.42 -28.40
C ASN A 413 20.32 -7.42 -26.87
N LEU A 414 20.79 -8.47 -26.18
CA LEU A 414 20.76 -8.56 -24.72
C LEU A 414 21.57 -7.41 -24.09
N THR A 415 20.95 -6.66 -23.18
CA THR A 415 21.58 -5.56 -22.44
C THR A 415 21.65 -5.85 -20.94
N ASN A 416 20.67 -6.58 -20.39
CA ASN A 416 20.55 -6.84 -18.96
C ASN A 416 20.47 -8.35 -18.74
N MET A 417 21.32 -8.88 -17.86
CA MET A 417 21.34 -10.29 -17.50
C MET A 417 21.32 -10.44 -15.99
N THR A 418 20.37 -11.22 -15.48
CA THR A 418 20.33 -11.65 -14.08
C THR A 418 20.47 -13.17 -14.01
N LEU A 419 21.50 -13.63 -13.30
CA LEU A 419 21.68 -15.04 -13.00
C LEU A 419 21.19 -15.30 -11.57
N THR A 420 19.99 -15.87 -11.45
CA THR A 420 19.32 -16.09 -10.16
C THR A 420 18.57 -17.42 -10.14
N SER A 421 18.55 -18.07 -8.98
CA SER A 421 17.71 -19.25 -8.71
C SER A 421 16.23 -18.90 -8.52
N GLY A 422 15.87 -17.61 -8.48
CA GLY A 422 14.49 -17.14 -8.31
C GLY A 422 13.91 -17.36 -6.91
N CYS A 423 14.73 -17.79 -5.95
CA CYS A 423 14.28 -18.02 -4.58
C CYS A 423 14.37 -16.73 -3.77
N ASP A 424 13.31 -15.94 -3.77
CA ASP A 424 13.16 -14.84 -2.82
C ASP A 424 12.75 -15.44 -1.46
N ASP A 425 13.66 -15.35 -0.49
CA ASP A 425 13.36 -15.75 0.89
C ASP A 425 12.56 -14.63 1.55
N ASP A 426 11.23 -14.69 1.43
CA ASP A 426 10.33 -13.72 2.05
C ASP A 426 10.39 -13.75 3.60
N GLY A 427 11.23 -14.60 4.19
CA GLY A 427 11.49 -14.68 5.62
C GLY A 427 10.28 -15.12 6.44
N ASN A 428 9.14 -15.42 5.78
CA ASN A 428 7.87 -15.74 6.40
C ASN A 428 7.50 -17.23 6.25
N GLN A 429 8.25 -18.01 5.45
CA GLN A 429 8.00 -19.44 5.28
C GLN A 429 8.73 -20.26 6.36
N SER A 430 7.94 -21.01 7.14
CA SER A 430 8.34 -21.85 8.28
C SER A 430 9.05 -23.17 7.91
N TRP A 431 9.52 -23.31 6.66
CA TRP A 431 10.20 -24.51 6.18
C TRP A 431 11.72 -24.38 6.31
N PRO A 432 12.44 -25.44 6.70
CA PRO A 432 13.90 -25.44 6.73
C PRO A 432 14.41 -25.50 5.29
N GLN A 433 14.44 -24.36 4.59
CA GLN A 433 14.93 -24.35 3.22
C GLN A 433 16.46 -24.33 3.24
N THR A 434 17.03 -25.43 2.77
CA THR A 434 18.42 -25.39 2.28
C THR A 434 18.52 -24.30 1.22
N PRO A 435 19.55 -23.45 1.25
CA PRO A 435 19.75 -22.43 0.22
C PRO A 435 19.63 -23.02 -1.18
N ILE A 436 18.75 -22.45 -2.00
CA ILE A 436 18.65 -22.80 -3.42
C ILE A 436 19.62 -21.90 -4.18
N TYR A 437 20.79 -22.44 -4.49
CA TYR A 437 21.80 -21.75 -5.31
C TYR A 437 21.54 -21.98 -6.81
N CYS A 438 22.08 -21.09 -7.65
CA CYS A 438 22.19 -21.41 -9.07
C CYS A 438 23.00 -22.71 -9.30
N PRO A 439 22.69 -23.47 -10.36
CA PRO A 439 23.53 -24.58 -10.80
C PRO A 439 25.02 -24.19 -10.92
N ARG A 440 25.93 -25.13 -10.62
CA ARG A 440 27.37 -24.82 -10.60
C ARG A 440 27.93 -24.48 -11.98
N ASP A 441 27.27 -24.97 -13.03
CA ASP A 441 27.65 -24.76 -14.41
C ASP A 441 27.06 -23.46 -15.01
N SER A 442 26.21 -22.73 -14.30
CA SER A 442 25.50 -21.55 -14.83
C SER A 442 26.43 -20.48 -15.40
N LEU A 443 27.57 -20.19 -14.75
CA LEU A 443 28.53 -19.20 -15.24
C LEU A 443 29.20 -19.64 -16.55
N SER A 444 29.55 -20.92 -16.66
CA SER A 444 30.14 -21.46 -17.91
C SER A 444 29.18 -21.38 -19.10
N HIS A 445 27.89 -21.56 -18.84
CA HIS A 445 26.83 -21.46 -19.84
C HIS A 445 26.53 -19.99 -20.19
N LEU A 446 26.55 -19.08 -19.20
CA LEU A 446 26.47 -17.64 -19.44
C LEU A 446 27.64 -17.17 -20.31
N HIS A 447 28.87 -17.57 -20.01
CA HIS A 447 30.03 -17.27 -20.85
C HIS A 447 29.80 -17.73 -22.30
N SER A 448 29.30 -18.95 -22.48
CA SER A 448 28.99 -19.50 -23.81
C SER A 448 27.92 -18.70 -24.54
N LEU A 449 26.83 -18.32 -23.84
CA LEU A 449 25.78 -17.45 -24.36
C LEU A 449 26.35 -16.11 -24.86
N LEU A 450 27.24 -15.48 -24.10
CA LEU A 450 27.86 -14.20 -24.46
C LEU A 450 28.75 -14.33 -25.69
N VAL A 451 29.55 -15.40 -25.77
CA VAL A 451 30.40 -15.68 -26.93
C VAL A 451 29.55 -15.90 -28.19
N VAL A 452 28.47 -16.68 -28.09
CA VAL A 452 27.61 -17.03 -29.21
C VAL A 452 26.75 -15.85 -29.65
N SER A 453 26.16 -15.13 -28.69
CA SER A 453 25.24 -14.01 -28.97
C SER A 453 25.96 -12.73 -29.37
N GLN A 454 27.23 -12.56 -28.96
CA GLN A 454 28.01 -11.33 -29.19
C GLN A 454 27.28 -10.06 -28.73
N CYS A 455 26.45 -10.18 -27.69
CA CYS A 455 25.70 -9.07 -27.14
C CYS A 455 26.59 -8.14 -26.31
N SER A 456 26.05 -6.98 -25.94
CA SER A 456 26.78 -5.94 -25.20
C SER A 456 26.03 -5.60 -23.91
N LEU A 457 26.29 -6.36 -22.85
CA LEU A 457 25.67 -6.13 -21.56
C LEU A 457 26.05 -4.76 -20.97
N THR A 458 25.05 -4.07 -20.44
CA THR A 458 25.16 -2.88 -19.60
C THR A 458 24.94 -3.20 -18.13
N GLU A 459 24.16 -4.24 -17.83
CA GLU A 459 23.86 -4.67 -16.47
C GLU A 459 24.03 -6.18 -16.33
N LEU A 460 24.72 -6.61 -15.28
CA LEU A 460 24.94 -8.01 -14.93
C LEU A 460 24.73 -8.18 -13.44
N CYS A 461 23.73 -8.98 -13.06
CA CYS A 461 23.41 -9.28 -11.67
C CYS A 461 23.58 -10.77 -11.40
N PHE A 462 24.18 -11.09 -10.26
CA PHE A 462 24.32 -12.44 -9.77
C PHE A 462 23.61 -12.57 -8.43
N VAL A 463 22.59 -13.42 -8.34
CA VAL A 463 21.82 -13.67 -7.11
C VAL A 463 21.99 -15.13 -6.73
N ASP A 464 22.60 -15.40 -5.57
CA ASP A 464 22.87 -16.77 -5.09
C ASP A 464 23.61 -17.66 -6.10
N ALA A 465 24.43 -17.03 -6.96
CA ALA A 465 25.27 -17.73 -7.92
C ALA A 465 26.63 -18.10 -7.30
N THR A 466 27.11 -19.30 -7.62
CA THR A 466 28.46 -19.73 -7.23
C THR A 466 29.49 -19.12 -8.18
N MET A 467 30.40 -18.30 -7.67
CA MET A 467 31.48 -17.71 -8.48
C MET A 467 32.58 -18.73 -8.76
N ASP A 468 32.99 -18.83 -10.03
CA ASP A 468 34.06 -19.72 -10.49
C ASP A 468 35.05 -18.97 -11.42
N ASP A 469 35.96 -19.72 -12.04
CA ASP A 469 36.99 -19.17 -12.93
C ASP A 469 36.41 -18.50 -14.21
N ASN A 470 35.11 -18.65 -14.51
CA ASN A 470 34.46 -18.04 -15.68
C ASN A 470 34.05 -16.58 -15.45
N LEU A 471 34.06 -16.07 -14.22
CA LEU A 471 33.67 -14.68 -13.92
C LEU A 471 34.55 -13.67 -14.66
N LEU A 472 35.88 -13.82 -14.59
CA LEU A 472 36.80 -12.89 -15.25
C LEU A 472 36.65 -12.91 -16.79
N PRO A 473 36.59 -14.08 -17.45
CA PRO A 473 36.22 -14.18 -18.86
C PRO A 473 34.92 -13.47 -19.23
N ILE A 474 33.85 -13.64 -18.45
CA ILE A 474 32.55 -12.97 -18.67
C ILE A 474 32.72 -11.45 -18.65
N LEU A 475 33.39 -10.91 -17.63
CA LEU A 475 33.62 -9.46 -17.52
C LEU A 475 34.46 -8.90 -18.68
N GLN A 476 35.38 -9.69 -19.24
CA GLN A 476 36.16 -9.29 -20.42
C GLN A 476 35.32 -9.22 -21.69
N LEU A 477 34.25 -10.04 -21.80
CA LEU A 477 33.31 -10.02 -22.92
C LEU A 477 32.32 -8.84 -22.85
N CYS A 478 32.17 -8.20 -21.70
CA CYS A 478 31.22 -7.12 -21.47
C CYS A 478 31.91 -5.76 -21.20
N PRO A 479 32.63 -5.17 -22.18
CA PRO A 479 33.37 -3.92 -21.96
C PRO A 479 32.48 -2.69 -21.74
N ARG A 480 31.17 -2.80 -21.95
CA ARG A 480 30.17 -1.73 -21.77
C ARG A 480 29.38 -1.85 -20.48
N LEU A 481 29.77 -2.77 -19.59
CA LEU A 481 29.10 -3.00 -18.33
C LEU A 481 29.15 -1.73 -17.46
N VAL A 482 27.99 -1.28 -17.02
CA VAL A 482 27.79 -0.13 -16.14
C VAL A 482 27.49 -0.60 -14.73
N ILE A 483 26.64 -1.63 -14.60
CA ILE A 483 26.21 -2.18 -13.32
C ILE A 483 26.66 -3.63 -13.23
N LEU A 484 27.37 -3.95 -12.15
CA LEU A 484 27.71 -5.30 -11.74
C LEU A 484 27.23 -5.47 -10.31
N ASP A 485 26.27 -6.37 -10.10
CA ASP A 485 25.65 -6.58 -8.79
C ASP A 485 25.79 -8.02 -8.32
N PHE A 486 25.92 -8.18 -7.01
CA PHE A 486 26.00 -9.46 -6.33
C PHE A 486 25.06 -9.45 -5.13
N ALA A 487 23.98 -10.22 -5.24
CA ALA A 487 23.02 -10.44 -4.17
C ALA A 487 23.10 -11.88 -3.68
N TRP A 488 22.79 -12.07 -2.41
CA TRP A 488 22.78 -13.39 -1.79
C TRP A 488 21.73 -13.37 -0.69
N ASN A 489 20.68 -14.17 -0.85
CA ASN A 489 19.50 -14.06 -0.01
C ASN A 489 19.73 -14.65 1.40
N LEU A 490 20.81 -15.43 1.61
CA LEU A 490 21.02 -16.24 2.83
C LEU A 490 22.26 -15.91 3.67
N TRP A 491 22.65 -14.64 3.80
CA TRP A 491 23.81 -14.25 4.64
C TRP A 491 23.65 -14.49 6.16
N GLY A 492 22.55 -15.09 6.61
CA GLY A 492 22.23 -15.32 8.03
C GLY A 492 22.73 -16.62 8.66
N THR A 493 23.12 -17.64 7.89
CA THR A 493 23.41 -18.98 8.44
C THR A 493 24.75 -19.55 7.95
N SER A 494 25.84 -19.02 8.51
CA SER A 494 27.16 -19.66 8.60
C SER A 494 27.78 -20.22 7.30
N LEU A 495 28.34 -19.36 6.45
CA LEU A 495 29.42 -19.78 5.56
C LEU A 495 30.77 -19.37 6.18
N SER A 496 31.37 -20.29 6.91
CA SER A 496 32.76 -20.22 7.28
C SER A 496 33.63 -20.41 6.03
N SER A 497 34.33 -19.35 5.65
CA SER A 497 35.64 -19.32 4.96
C SER A 497 35.86 -20.26 3.77
N GLN A 498 36.00 -19.71 2.55
CA GLN A 498 37.04 -20.05 1.54
C GLN A 498 36.74 -19.43 0.16
N TYR A 499 37.21 -18.22 -0.13
CA TYR A 499 37.47 -17.79 -1.53
C TYR A 499 38.58 -16.73 -1.55
N VAL A 500 39.79 -17.06 -2.04
CA VAL A 500 40.86 -16.09 -2.33
C VAL A 500 40.89 -15.90 -3.85
N VAL A 501 40.51 -14.71 -4.32
CA VAL A 501 40.60 -14.36 -5.75
C VAL A 501 41.94 -13.65 -6.01
N HIS A 502 42.77 -14.21 -6.89
CA HIS A 502 43.95 -13.53 -7.44
C HIS A 502 43.57 -12.79 -8.72
N THR A 503 43.87 -11.49 -8.82
CA THR A 503 43.64 -10.71 -10.04
C THR A 503 44.95 -10.21 -10.67
N GLY A 504 45.11 -10.49 -11.96
CA GLY A 504 46.12 -9.91 -12.85
C GLY A 504 45.54 -8.68 -13.56
N GLY A 505 46.36 -7.65 -13.72
CA GLY A 505 45.92 -6.27 -13.93
C GLY A 505 45.21 -5.94 -15.26
N ARG A 506 44.08 -5.23 -15.12
CA ARG A 506 43.64 -4.08 -15.95
C ARG A 506 42.52 -3.35 -15.21
N ARG A 507 42.45 -2.02 -15.38
CA ARG A 507 41.51 -1.14 -14.66
C ARG A 507 40.18 -1.04 -15.40
N VAL A 508 39.11 -1.51 -14.76
CA VAL A 508 37.71 -1.15 -15.02
C VAL A 508 37.23 -0.47 -13.73
N PRO A 509 36.51 0.66 -13.76
CA PRO A 509 35.87 1.19 -12.55
C PRO A 509 34.77 0.20 -12.13
N ILE A 510 35.01 -0.52 -11.05
CA ILE A 510 34.04 -1.46 -10.45
C ILE A 510 33.48 -0.77 -9.20
N TYR A 511 32.17 -0.57 -9.16
CA TYR A 511 31.46 -0.20 -7.95
C TYR A 511 31.22 -1.49 -7.16
N VAL A 512 31.96 -1.69 -6.07
CA VAL A 512 31.77 -2.83 -5.16
C VAL A 512 30.97 -2.33 -3.96
N ALA A 513 29.75 -2.82 -3.80
CA ALA A 513 28.98 -2.62 -2.58
C ALA A 513 29.38 -3.66 -1.52
N SER A 514 30.08 -3.19 -0.48
CA SER A 514 30.40 -3.86 0.79
C SER A 514 31.52 -4.93 0.83
N VAL A 515 32.45 -4.72 1.78
CA VAL A 515 33.32 -5.72 2.41
C VAL A 515 33.37 -5.35 3.89
N PHE A 516 32.97 -6.23 4.81
CA PHE A 516 33.26 -6.07 6.24
C PHE A 516 33.92 -7.33 6.82
N GLU A 517 35.11 -7.06 7.39
CA GLU A 517 35.98 -7.85 8.27
C GLU A 517 36.09 -9.37 8.10
N GLY A 518 37.15 -9.79 7.39
CA GLY A 518 37.65 -11.17 7.36
C GLY A 518 38.70 -11.42 6.28
N PHE A 519 38.75 -10.57 5.25
CA PHE A 519 39.70 -10.69 4.14
C PHE A 519 40.93 -9.79 4.34
N LYS A 520 42.10 -10.40 4.57
CA LYS A 520 43.38 -9.73 4.30
C LYS A 520 43.65 -9.77 2.80
N VAL A 521 43.39 -8.67 2.11
CA VAL A 521 43.89 -8.40 0.76
C VAL A 521 45.34 -7.92 0.88
N PRO A 522 46.35 -8.57 0.27
CA PRO A 522 47.67 -7.97 0.16
C PRO A 522 47.63 -6.87 -0.90
N LEU A 523 47.56 -5.60 -0.46
CA LEU A 523 47.71 -4.45 -1.34
C LEU A 523 49.20 -4.25 -1.68
N GLN A 524 49.57 -4.55 -2.93
CA GLN A 524 50.80 -4.02 -3.52
C GLN A 524 50.48 -3.47 -4.92
N GLY A 525 50.38 -2.13 -5.02
CA GLY A 525 50.39 -1.41 -6.30
C GLY A 525 49.10 -0.69 -6.69
N SER A 526 49.09 0.63 -6.45
CA SER A 526 48.24 1.68 -7.04
C SER A 526 46.78 1.80 -6.57
N ALA A 527 46.48 2.99 -6.01
CA ALA A 527 45.26 3.36 -5.31
C ALA A 527 44.00 3.39 -6.20
N LEU A 528 42.88 2.97 -5.61
CA LEU A 528 41.50 3.21 -6.07
C LEU A 528 40.92 4.29 -5.13
N GLU A 529 40.31 5.34 -5.70
CA GLU A 529 39.64 6.42 -4.97
C GLU A 529 38.12 6.22 -5.15
N ILE A 530 37.34 6.23 -4.06
CA ILE A 530 35.91 5.90 -4.05
C ILE A 530 35.14 7.13 -3.58
N ASP A 531 34.24 7.63 -4.43
CA ASP A 531 33.26 8.65 -4.09
C ASP A 531 31.87 8.01 -3.91
N HIS A 532 31.37 8.09 -2.68
CA HIS A 532 30.02 7.77 -2.19
C HIS A 532 29.58 6.30 -2.02
N PHE A 533 28.98 6.03 -0.85
CA PHE A 533 28.57 4.73 -0.32
C PHE A 533 27.06 4.74 0.02
N SER A 534 26.35 3.63 -0.21
CA SER A 534 25.01 3.37 0.37
C SER A 534 24.91 1.88 0.73
N CYS A 535 24.34 1.58 1.90
CA CYS A 535 24.15 0.22 2.42
C CYS A 535 22.66 0.01 2.74
N GLN A 536 22.11 -1.13 2.32
CA GLN A 536 20.93 -1.74 2.94
C GLN A 536 21.32 -3.10 3.51
N GLY A 537 21.24 -3.22 4.83
CA GLY A 537 21.47 -4.47 5.55
C GLY A 537 20.58 -4.50 6.80
N ARG A 538 19.77 -5.55 6.95
CA ARG A 538 18.94 -5.80 8.13
C ARG A 538 19.79 -6.48 9.21
N LEU A 539 20.14 -5.75 10.27
CA LEU A 539 20.61 -6.35 11.52
C LEU A 539 19.40 -6.43 12.48
N ARG A 540 18.85 -7.63 12.68
CA ARG A 540 18.00 -7.88 13.86
C ARG A 540 18.89 -8.31 15.03
N GLY A 541 18.95 -7.45 16.05
CA GLY A 541 19.61 -7.75 17.31
C GLY A 541 18.87 -8.84 18.06
N TYR A 542 19.45 -10.03 18.14
CA TYR A 542 19.04 -11.05 19.10
C TYR A 542 19.79 -10.83 20.42
N GLY A 543 19.04 -10.51 21.47
CA GLY A 543 19.55 -10.46 22.83
C GLY A 543 19.95 -11.86 23.31
N PHE A 544 21.23 -12.02 23.66
CA PHE A 544 21.72 -13.23 24.32
C PHE A 544 21.15 -13.30 25.75
N TYR A 545 20.15 -14.14 25.99
CA TYR A 545 19.80 -14.58 27.34
C TYR A 545 20.79 -15.66 27.79
N LYS A 546 21.66 -15.27 28.73
CA LYS A 546 22.61 -16.13 29.42
C LYS A 546 21.86 -16.93 30.49
N THR A 547 21.50 -18.18 30.21
CA THR A 547 20.99 -19.10 31.25
C THR A 547 22.15 -19.68 32.05
N HIS A 548 22.19 -19.32 33.34
CA HIS A 548 23.07 -19.92 34.34
C HIS A 548 22.70 -21.39 34.53
N SER A 549 23.66 -22.30 34.28
CA SER A 549 23.58 -23.67 34.78
C SER A 549 24.24 -23.75 36.16
N SER A 550 23.44 -24.08 37.16
CA SER A 550 23.90 -24.53 38.48
C SER A 550 23.40 -25.96 38.69
N GLY A 551 24.26 -26.93 38.40
CA GLY A 551 24.81 -27.75 39.47
C GLY A 551 23.99 -28.86 40.15
N TRP A 552 24.55 -30.07 40.04
CA TRP A 552 24.72 -31.13 41.07
C TRP A 552 23.54 -32.06 41.43
N HIS A 553 23.67 -33.34 41.04
CA HIS A 553 23.88 -34.52 41.92
C HIS A 553 23.85 -35.83 41.08
N THR A 554 24.98 -36.52 40.87
CA THR A 554 25.64 -37.62 41.63
C THR A 554 25.02 -39.03 41.49
N ASN A 555 25.92 -39.95 41.11
CA ASN A 555 25.99 -41.41 41.32
C ASN A 555 25.02 -42.27 40.48
N ALA A 556 25.43 -43.39 39.87
CA ALA A 556 26.62 -44.24 40.02
C ALA A 556 27.17 -44.70 38.66
#